data_AF-A0A514X0Z7-F1
#
_entry.id   AF-A0A514X0Z7-F1
#
_cell.length_a   1.000
_cell.length_b   1.000
_cell.length_c   1.000
_cell.angle_alpha   90.00
_cell.angle_beta   90.00
_cell.angle_gamma   90.00
#
_symmetry.space_group_name_H-M   'P 1'
#
loop_
_entity.id
_entity.type
_entity.pdbx_description
1 polymer ?
#
loop_
_entity_poly.entity_id
_entity_poly.type
_entity_poly.pdbx_seq_one_letter_code
_entity_poly.pdbx_strand_id
1 'polypeptide(L)'
;MMKFLFGFVLLFSTTSFANTWYDRGNGGFVLSCQGQAPQVLDLYEATTRFGLTTVAAEGDNEVAKASALIGRLAAKDPQRASTLQTWLNGFLQEAQFVDGSFARTPDLGLVLIPDSCSLDQTIVQQQPSVVNKFRYLINKKLWNSLDADNKAALIVHELIYREFISTPSQEFSSERIRYFNAFIHANLPGINTVQDYVARLQDLHIGHFQYNGLMLFLGSTNANGEWISAIVGFDNDQNIVQANLFAFQMINRPYFTYSCMEKDVTPNLGKITLNAKGELLSFDADPAFVPTFSCALPEFEYSHNDAKFEVTGTRWMFGAGEMPTLVAGAPATRNIEITYGSNVFQSPSYPELFPTRQNTLFRFDEKMNLVEIGLGGSPCKRPSDGAISFLPNHLQQTLTVSIDQAGRATHVPACY
;
A
#
# COMPACT_ATOMS: atom_id res chain seq x y z
N MET A 1 7.33 5.81 -63.90
CA MET A 1 7.87 7.06 -63.33
C MET A 1 6.98 7.42 -62.13
N MET A 2 7.57 7.75 -60.97
CA MET A 2 6.94 7.97 -59.65
C MET A 2 6.75 6.71 -58.78
N LYS A 3 7.79 6.28 -58.07
CA LYS A 3 8.14 6.60 -56.65
C LYS A 3 7.33 5.73 -55.67
N PHE A 4 7.82 4.56 -55.25
CA PHE A 4 8.73 4.39 -54.10
C PHE A 4 8.36 5.29 -52.92
N LEU A 5 7.27 4.97 -52.21
CA LEU A 5 6.94 5.58 -50.91
C LEU A 5 5.98 4.72 -50.07
N PHE A 6 6.18 3.40 -50.05
CA PHE A 6 5.41 2.50 -49.17
C PHE A 6 6.39 1.45 -48.62
N GLY A 7 7.03 1.77 -47.50
CA GLY A 7 7.96 0.82 -46.87
C GLY A 7 8.82 1.35 -45.74
N PHE A 8 8.49 2.48 -45.09
CA PHE A 8 9.40 3.06 -44.08
C PHE A 8 8.71 3.82 -42.92
N VAL A 9 7.51 3.38 -42.49
CA VAL A 9 6.81 4.02 -41.34
C VAL A 9 6.36 3.02 -40.26
N LEU A 10 6.68 1.73 -40.40
CA LEU A 10 6.39 0.69 -39.38
C LEU A 10 7.66 0.18 -38.67
N LEU A 11 8.66 1.06 -38.58
CA LEU A 11 9.66 1.03 -37.52
C LEU A 11 9.36 2.19 -36.57
N PHE A 12 8.13 2.26 -36.08
CA PHE A 12 7.96 2.74 -34.72
C PHE A 12 8.66 1.70 -33.88
N SER A 13 9.95 1.98 -33.66
CA SER A 13 10.68 1.61 -32.49
C SER A 13 9.74 1.80 -31.30
N THR A 14 8.98 0.77 -31.00
CA THR A 14 8.83 0.34 -29.62
C THR A 14 10.27 0.12 -29.19
N THR A 15 10.91 1.20 -28.76
CA THR A 15 11.71 1.14 -27.56
C THR A 15 10.73 0.58 -26.52
N SER A 16 10.55 -0.74 -26.53
CA SER A 16 10.58 -1.49 -25.31
C SER A 16 11.79 -0.91 -24.62
N PHE A 17 11.53 0.10 -23.78
CA PHE A 17 12.28 0.27 -22.58
C PHE A 17 12.15 -1.10 -21.91
N ALA A 18 12.97 -2.05 -22.36
CA ALA A 18 13.60 -2.99 -21.47
C ALA A 18 14.35 -2.08 -20.54
N ASN A 19 13.62 -1.53 -19.57
CA ASN A 19 14.15 -0.90 -18.40
C ASN A 19 14.91 -2.03 -17.73
N THR A 20 16.14 -2.25 -18.19
CA THR A 20 17.21 -3.00 -17.54
C THR A 20 17.66 -2.25 -16.29
N TRP A 21 16.70 -1.65 -15.59
CA TRP A 21 16.66 -1.38 -14.15
C TRP A 21 16.49 -2.68 -13.35
N TYR A 22 16.58 -3.84 -14.01
CA TYR A 22 16.43 -5.17 -13.41
C TYR A 22 17.46 -5.48 -12.31
N ASP A 23 18.51 -4.66 -12.16
CA ASP A 23 19.43 -4.72 -11.02
C ASP A 23 19.29 -3.45 -10.13
N ARG A 24 18.10 -3.28 -9.54
CA ARG A 24 17.76 -2.20 -8.58
C ARG A 24 18.74 -2.12 -7.41
N GLY A 25 19.61 -1.12 -7.37
CA GLY A 25 20.46 -0.86 -6.22
C GLY A 25 20.01 0.37 -5.42
N ASN A 26 20.11 0.26 -4.10
CA ASN A 26 20.54 1.30 -3.18
C ASN A 26 21.66 0.69 -2.36
N GLY A 27 22.86 1.21 -2.52
CA GLY A 27 24.05 0.43 -2.27
C GLY A 27 24.70 0.60 -0.91
N GLY A 28 23.97 0.98 0.13
CA GLY A 28 24.53 1.19 1.47
C GLY A 28 25.89 1.91 1.46
N PHE A 29 25.88 3.24 1.44
CA PHE A 29 27.11 4.00 1.21
C PHE A 29 27.93 4.23 2.48
N VAL A 30 29.26 4.24 2.31
CA VAL A 30 30.21 4.59 3.37
C VAL A 30 30.97 5.84 2.95
N LEU A 31 31.08 6.75 3.91
CA LEU A 31 31.90 7.94 3.86
C LEU A 31 33.28 7.61 4.45
N SER A 32 34.33 7.82 3.65
CA SER A 32 35.72 7.68 4.09
C SER A 32 36.39 9.05 4.10
N CYS A 33 36.69 9.59 5.28
CA CYS A 33 37.36 10.87 5.45
C CYS A 33 38.80 10.67 5.93
N GLN A 34 39.72 11.55 5.52
CA GLN A 34 41.11 11.46 5.93
C GLN A 34 41.25 11.57 7.48
N GLY A 35 41.87 10.57 8.10
CA GLY A 35 42.14 10.56 9.55
C GLY A 35 40.95 10.21 10.43
N GLN A 36 39.81 9.80 9.85
CA GLN A 36 38.62 9.38 10.58
C GLN A 36 38.28 7.91 10.26
N ALA A 37 37.59 7.24 11.18
CA ALA A 37 37.02 5.94 10.90
C ALA A 37 35.93 6.06 9.82
N PRO A 38 35.82 5.13 8.88
CA PRO A 38 34.74 5.16 7.89
C PRO A 38 33.38 5.09 8.57
N GLN A 39 32.42 5.85 8.06
CA GLN A 39 31.08 5.96 8.64
C GLN A 39 30.01 5.76 7.56
N VAL A 40 28.93 5.06 7.88
CA VAL A 40 27.78 4.89 6.98
C VAL A 40 27.10 6.23 6.75
N LEU A 41 26.76 6.51 5.49
CA LEU A 41 26.16 7.78 5.06
C LEU A 41 24.91 8.13 5.87
N ASP A 42 24.05 7.15 6.13
CA ASP A 42 22.81 7.31 6.91
C ASP A 42 23.08 7.89 8.31
N LEU A 43 24.10 7.39 9.00
CA LEU A 43 24.49 7.86 10.33
C LEU A 43 25.14 9.25 10.28
N TYR A 44 25.89 9.51 9.21
CA TYR A 44 26.46 10.83 8.96
C TYR A 44 25.35 11.86 8.73
N GLU A 45 24.38 11.57 7.86
CA GLU A 45 23.24 12.45 7.57
C GLU A 45 22.31 12.60 8.77
N ALA A 46 22.16 11.57 9.61
CA ALA A 46 21.41 11.66 10.87
C ALA A 46 21.82 12.91 11.66
N THR A 47 23.12 13.10 11.85
CA THR A 47 23.65 14.22 12.65
C THR A 47 23.77 15.51 11.85
N THR A 48 24.29 15.45 10.63
CA THR A 48 24.70 16.64 9.86
C THR A 48 23.57 17.26 9.04
N ARG A 49 22.61 16.45 8.61
CA ARG A 49 21.50 16.88 7.75
C ARG A 49 20.18 16.91 8.49
N PHE A 50 19.92 15.91 9.33
CA PHE A 50 18.62 15.73 9.98
C PHE A 50 18.56 16.21 11.43
N GLY A 51 19.70 16.59 12.02
CA GLY A 51 19.78 17.09 13.40
C GLY A 51 19.37 16.05 14.45
N LEU A 52 19.50 14.78 14.13
CA LEU A 52 19.16 13.64 14.98
C LEU A 52 20.37 13.20 15.79
N THR A 53 20.14 12.81 17.05
CA THR A 53 21.15 12.16 17.90
C THR A 53 20.92 10.66 17.89
N THR A 54 21.87 9.91 17.34
CA THR A 54 21.80 8.44 17.28
C THR A 54 22.04 7.84 18.67
N VAL A 55 21.27 6.80 19.01
CA VAL A 55 21.42 6.01 20.22
C VAL A 55 22.02 4.67 19.86
N ALA A 56 23.10 4.28 20.53
CA ALA A 56 23.75 2.99 20.32
C ALA A 56 22.75 1.84 20.47
N ALA A 57 22.84 0.86 19.58
CA ALA A 57 22.04 -0.35 19.67
C ALA A 57 22.73 -1.38 20.57
N GLU A 58 21.93 -2.12 21.34
CA GLU A 58 22.41 -3.25 22.14
C GLU A 58 22.84 -4.41 21.24
N GLY A 59 23.73 -5.27 21.75
CA GLY A 59 24.20 -6.48 21.05
C GLY A 59 25.68 -6.46 20.74
N ASP A 60 26.25 -7.66 20.62
CA ASP A 60 27.70 -7.87 20.52
C ASP A 60 28.23 -7.84 19.08
N ASN A 61 27.35 -7.94 18.08
CA ASN A 61 27.70 -7.95 16.66
C ASN A 61 26.65 -7.20 15.83
N GLU A 62 26.96 -7.01 14.54
CA GLU A 62 26.12 -6.24 13.61
C GLU A 62 24.71 -6.79 13.44
N VAL A 63 24.52 -8.12 13.50
CA VAL A 63 23.21 -8.76 13.36
C VAL A 63 22.38 -8.53 14.62
N ALA A 64 22.97 -8.71 15.80
CA ALA A 64 22.30 -8.45 17.07
C ALA A 64 21.90 -6.97 17.20
N LYS A 65 22.79 -6.05 16.79
CA LYS A 65 22.51 -4.61 16.76
C LYS A 65 21.41 -4.25 15.76
N ALA A 66 21.44 -4.81 14.56
CA ALA A 66 20.37 -4.63 13.57
C ALA A 66 19.02 -5.13 14.11
N SER A 67 19.02 -6.28 14.80
CA SER A 67 17.82 -6.81 15.46
C SER A 67 17.29 -5.86 16.54
N ALA A 68 18.17 -5.30 17.38
CA ALA A 68 17.79 -4.32 18.40
C ALA A 68 17.22 -3.03 17.79
N LEU A 69 17.81 -2.54 16.69
CA LEU A 69 17.29 -1.38 15.95
C LEU A 69 15.90 -1.63 15.39
N ILE A 70 15.69 -2.78 14.72
CA ILE A 70 14.37 -3.18 14.21
C ILE A 70 13.37 -3.34 15.36
N GLY A 71 13.82 -3.82 16.52
CA GLY A 71 13.01 -3.94 17.74
C GLY A 71 12.39 -2.62 18.20
N ARG A 72 13.01 -1.47 17.89
CA ARG A 72 12.46 -0.14 18.21
C ARG A 72 11.14 0.13 17.50
N LEU A 73 10.91 -0.49 16.34
CA LEU A 73 9.66 -0.36 15.59
C LEU A 73 8.51 -1.13 16.25
N ALA A 74 8.79 -2.19 17.02
CA ALA A 74 7.79 -3.18 17.42
C ALA A 74 6.62 -2.60 18.24
N ALA A 75 6.85 -1.52 18.99
CA ALA A 75 5.81 -0.87 19.78
C ALA A 75 4.78 -0.11 18.94
N LYS A 76 5.14 0.31 17.72
CA LYS A 76 4.27 1.10 16.82
C LYS A 76 3.89 0.34 15.56
N ASP A 77 4.74 -0.59 15.15
CA ASP A 77 4.64 -1.37 13.92
C ASP A 77 5.19 -2.79 14.13
N PRO A 78 4.49 -3.62 14.92
CA PRO A 78 4.92 -4.97 15.23
C PRO A 78 5.05 -5.83 13.96
N GLN A 79 4.23 -5.56 12.95
CA GLN A 79 4.27 -6.32 11.71
C GLN A 79 5.53 -6.00 10.90
N ARG A 80 5.84 -4.71 10.63
CA ARG A 80 7.07 -4.35 9.94
C ARG A 80 8.28 -4.87 10.70
N ALA A 81 8.30 -4.71 12.03
CA ALA A 81 9.37 -5.25 12.86
C ALA A 81 9.55 -6.76 12.62
N SER A 82 8.45 -7.53 12.67
CA SER A 82 8.47 -8.98 12.40
C SER A 82 8.97 -9.33 11.00
N THR A 83 8.51 -8.62 9.97
CA THR A 83 8.95 -8.82 8.58
C THR A 83 10.45 -8.53 8.43
N LEU A 84 10.94 -7.41 8.96
CA LEU A 84 12.35 -7.05 8.90
C LEU A 84 13.22 -8.04 9.70
N GLN A 85 12.77 -8.52 10.87
CA GLN A 85 13.46 -9.58 11.62
C GLN A 85 13.54 -10.88 10.82
N THR A 86 12.47 -11.25 10.11
CA THR A 86 12.44 -12.43 9.25
C THR A 86 13.50 -12.33 8.14
N TRP A 87 13.61 -11.16 7.49
CA TRP A 87 14.64 -10.94 6.47
C TRP A 87 16.05 -10.84 7.06
N LEU A 88 16.20 -10.26 8.26
CA LEU A 88 17.49 -10.19 8.96
C LEU A 88 18.07 -11.59 9.19
N ASN A 89 17.24 -12.56 9.58
CA ASN A 89 17.67 -13.95 9.81
C ASN A 89 18.28 -14.60 8.55
N GLY A 90 17.84 -14.18 7.35
CA GLY A 90 18.37 -14.64 6.07
C GLY A 90 19.47 -13.76 5.47
N PHE A 91 19.71 -12.56 6.01
CA PHE A 91 20.51 -11.51 5.36
C PHE A 91 21.88 -12.01 4.90
N LEU A 92 22.68 -12.60 5.81
CA LEU A 92 24.02 -13.09 5.49
C LEU A 92 24.02 -14.30 4.55
N GLN A 93 22.95 -15.10 4.54
CA GLN A 93 22.81 -16.24 3.62
C GLN A 93 22.42 -15.78 2.22
N GLU A 94 21.68 -14.66 2.13
CA GLU A 94 21.33 -13.98 0.89
C GLU A 94 22.47 -13.07 0.37
N ALA A 95 23.59 -12.96 1.11
CA ALA A 95 24.70 -12.08 0.79
C ALA A 95 25.92 -12.80 0.20
N GLN A 96 26.63 -12.12 -0.69
CA GLN A 96 27.93 -12.52 -1.21
C GLN A 96 28.95 -11.41 -0.99
N PHE A 97 30.03 -11.73 -0.29
CA PHE A 97 31.17 -10.83 -0.13
C PHE A 97 32.06 -10.93 -1.37
N VAL A 98 32.33 -9.78 -1.99
CA VAL A 98 33.13 -9.68 -3.21
C VAL A 98 34.25 -8.66 -3.05
N ASP A 99 35.34 -8.88 -3.77
CA ASP A 99 36.43 -7.92 -3.89
C ASP A 99 36.19 -6.99 -5.09
N GLY A 100 36.78 -5.79 -5.06
CA GLY A 100 36.66 -4.78 -6.12
C GLY A 100 35.93 -3.52 -5.66
N SER A 101 35.45 -2.75 -6.62
CA SER A 101 34.65 -1.53 -6.39
C SER A 101 33.32 -1.65 -7.14
N PHE A 102 32.25 -1.20 -6.52
CA PHE A 102 30.96 -1.08 -7.20
C PHE A 102 30.85 0.24 -7.97
N ALA A 103 30.18 0.20 -9.10
CA ALA A 103 29.71 1.43 -9.75
C ALA A 103 28.62 2.06 -8.88
N ARG A 104 28.61 3.39 -8.80
CA ARG A 104 27.57 4.11 -8.05
C ARG A 104 26.20 3.85 -8.66
N THR A 105 25.23 3.52 -7.82
CA THR A 105 23.84 3.37 -8.23
C THR A 105 23.18 4.74 -8.47
N PRO A 106 22.24 4.85 -9.43
CA PRO A 106 21.64 6.12 -9.84
C PRO A 106 20.64 6.69 -8.83
N ASP A 107 20.29 5.93 -7.80
CA ASP A 107 19.24 6.20 -6.82
C ASP A 107 19.74 6.92 -5.56
N LEU A 108 21.02 7.32 -5.53
CA LEU A 108 21.64 7.95 -4.35
C LEU A 108 20.89 9.23 -3.89
N GLY A 109 20.30 9.97 -4.82
CA GLY A 109 19.68 11.27 -4.55
C GLY A 109 20.70 12.36 -4.21
N LEU A 110 20.25 13.44 -3.57
CA LEU A 110 21.11 14.53 -3.12
C LEU A 110 21.91 14.10 -1.89
N VAL A 111 23.24 14.24 -1.97
CA VAL A 111 24.18 13.96 -0.89
C VAL A 111 25.17 15.11 -0.77
N LEU A 112 25.37 15.58 0.46
CA LEU A 112 26.35 16.60 0.81
C LEU A 112 27.38 15.96 1.73
N ILE A 113 28.65 15.99 1.31
CA ILE A 113 29.77 15.47 2.09
C ILE A 113 30.92 16.49 2.08
N PRO A 114 31.82 16.47 3.07
CA PRO A 114 32.99 17.34 3.06
C PRO A 114 33.93 17.02 1.91
N ASP A 115 34.61 18.04 1.37
CA ASP A 115 35.58 17.89 0.26
C ASP A 115 36.72 16.91 0.55
N SER A 116 37.04 16.70 1.84
CA SER A 116 38.08 15.78 2.30
C SER A 116 37.65 14.31 2.38
N CYS A 117 36.44 13.99 1.93
CA CYS A 117 35.85 12.67 2.06
C CYS A 117 35.49 12.05 0.71
N SER A 118 35.60 10.72 0.61
CA SER A 118 35.06 9.94 -0.51
C SER A 118 33.78 9.23 -0.11
N LEU A 119 32.86 9.11 -1.06
CA LEU A 119 31.66 8.29 -0.92
C LEU A 119 31.80 7.03 -1.77
N ASP A 120 31.82 5.89 -1.09
CA ASP A 120 32.06 4.57 -1.67
C ASP A 120 30.87 3.65 -1.37
N GLN A 121 30.45 2.91 -2.40
CA GLN A 121 29.31 2.02 -2.29
C GLN A 121 29.72 0.69 -1.66
N THR A 122 29.05 0.28 -0.57
CA THR A 122 29.43 -0.91 0.21
C THR A 122 28.57 -2.12 -0.09
N ILE A 123 27.30 -1.94 -0.41
CA ILE A 123 26.36 -3.00 -0.73
C ILE A 123 25.77 -2.76 -2.12
N VAL A 124 25.31 -3.79 -2.80
CA VAL A 124 24.40 -3.69 -3.94
C VAL A 124 23.27 -4.66 -3.65
N GLN A 125 22.06 -4.14 -3.49
CA GLN A 125 20.88 -4.98 -3.54
C GLN A 125 20.54 -5.30 -4.99
N GLN A 126 20.06 -6.52 -5.26
CA GLN A 126 19.57 -6.94 -6.56
C GLN A 126 18.46 -7.98 -6.38
N GLN A 127 17.66 -8.22 -7.42
CA GLN A 127 16.65 -9.27 -7.36
C GLN A 127 17.29 -10.62 -7.73
N PRO A 128 17.22 -11.64 -6.87
CA PRO A 128 17.78 -12.95 -7.19
C PRO A 128 17.19 -13.52 -8.49
N SER A 129 18.05 -14.11 -9.30
CA SER A 129 17.73 -14.70 -10.60
C SER A 129 18.49 -16.01 -10.81
N VAL A 130 18.25 -16.66 -11.95
CA VAL A 130 18.99 -17.87 -12.33
C VAL A 130 20.49 -17.62 -12.52
N VAL A 131 20.89 -16.39 -12.84
CA VAL A 131 22.29 -15.98 -13.01
C VAL A 131 22.87 -15.41 -11.71
N ASN A 132 22.07 -14.63 -10.97
CA ASN A 132 22.49 -13.94 -9.75
C ASN A 132 21.75 -14.51 -8.54
N LYS A 133 22.36 -15.47 -7.84
CA LYS A 133 21.68 -16.16 -6.72
C LYS A 133 21.55 -15.32 -5.45
N PHE A 134 22.45 -14.37 -5.25
CA PHE A 134 22.52 -13.56 -4.04
C PHE A 134 21.76 -12.26 -4.20
N ARG A 135 21.03 -11.86 -3.15
CA ARG A 135 20.32 -10.59 -3.10
C ARG A 135 21.26 -9.43 -2.81
N TYR A 136 22.27 -9.65 -1.97
CA TYR A 136 23.19 -8.59 -1.53
C TYR A 136 24.60 -8.92 -2.01
N LEU A 137 25.23 -8.02 -2.74
CA LEU A 137 26.67 -8.07 -3.01
C LEU A 137 27.35 -7.08 -2.08
N ILE A 138 28.27 -7.54 -1.24
CA ILE A 138 28.91 -6.72 -0.21
C ILE A 138 30.38 -6.55 -0.54
N ASN A 139 30.85 -5.31 -0.59
CA ASN A 139 32.26 -4.99 -0.75
C ASN A 139 33.02 -5.44 0.49
N LYS A 140 33.80 -6.51 0.37
CA LYS A 140 34.47 -7.15 1.49
C LYS A 140 35.46 -6.21 2.20
N LYS A 141 36.18 -5.37 1.45
CA LYS A 141 37.16 -4.44 2.01
C LYS A 141 36.48 -3.35 2.83
N LEU A 142 35.47 -2.69 2.26
CA LEU A 142 34.73 -1.63 2.94
C LEU A 142 34.00 -2.18 4.16
N TRP A 143 33.29 -3.31 4.02
CA TRP A 143 32.62 -3.97 5.13
C TRP A 143 33.57 -4.26 6.30
N ASN A 144 34.74 -4.84 6.03
CA ASN A 144 35.70 -5.18 7.08
C ASN A 144 36.33 -3.94 7.76
N SER A 145 36.24 -2.76 7.14
CA SER A 145 36.71 -1.50 7.72
C SER A 145 35.70 -0.84 8.67
N LEU A 146 34.46 -1.34 8.72
CA LEU A 146 33.38 -0.82 9.56
C LEU A 146 33.30 -1.54 10.91
N ASP A 147 32.92 -0.78 11.94
CA ASP A 147 32.50 -1.34 13.23
C ASP A 147 31.10 -1.97 13.15
N ALA A 148 30.66 -2.58 14.24
CA ALA A 148 29.40 -3.30 14.30
C ALA A 148 28.17 -2.38 14.18
N ASP A 149 28.24 -1.14 14.67
CA ASP A 149 27.13 -0.18 14.59
C ASP A 149 26.91 0.30 13.16
N ASN A 150 27.99 0.59 12.43
CA ASN A 150 27.94 0.94 11.02
C ASN A 150 27.46 -0.24 10.16
N LYS A 151 27.96 -1.46 10.40
CA LYS A 151 27.45 -2.65 9.70
C LYS A 151 25.97 -2.88 9.96
N ALA A 152 25.51 -2.68 11.20
CA ALA A 152 24.09 -2.77 11.53
C ALA A 152 23.26 -1.73 10.78
N ALA A 153 23.75 -0.49 10.67
CA ALA A 153 23.10 0.56 9.88
C ALA A 153 22.95 0.17 8.41
N LEU A 154 23.99 -0.41 7.79
CA LEU A 154 23.89 -0.92 6.43
C LEU A 154 22.86 -2.04 6.32
N ILE A 155 22.87 -3.02 7.23
CA ILE A 155 21.88 -4.11 7.20
C ILE A 155 20.46 -3.54 7.25
N VAL A 156 20.15 -2.69 8.23
CA VAL A 156 18.81 -2.11 8.40
C VAL A 156 18.40 -1.30 7.16
N HIS A 157 19.33 -0.52 6.59
CA HIS A 157 19.11 0.21 5.34
C HIS A 157 18.66 -0.69 4.20
N GLU A 158 19.38 -1.80 3.94
CA GLU A 158 19.03 -2.73 2.87
C GLU A 158 17.68 -3.41 3.12
N LEU A 159 17.36 -3.74 4.38
CA LEU A 159 16.07 -4.35 4.71
C LEU A 159 14.90 -3.37 4.49
N ILE A 160 15.06 -2.10 4.86
CA ILE A 160 14.09 -1.04 4.55
C ILE A 160 14.00 -0.83 3.04
N TYR A 161 15.14 -0.82 2.32
CA TYR A 161 15.16 -0.66 0.88
C TYR A 161 14.42 -1.80 0.17
N ARG A 162 14.60 -3.04 0.61
CA ARG A 162 13.84 -4.22 0.16
C ARG A 162 12.34 -4.03 0.31
N GLU A 163 11.89 -3.52 1.45
CA GLU A 163 10.49 -3.17 1.64
C GLU A 163 10.06 -2.10 0.64
N PHE A 164 10.81 -1.01 0.56
CA PHE A 164 10.47 0.16 -0.24
C PHE A 164 10.30 -0.18 -1.73
N ILE A 165 11.27 -0.88 -2.33
CA ILE A 165 11.20 -1.26 -3.74
C ILE A 165 10.13 -2.33 -4.02
N SER A 166 9.68 -3.07 -3.00
CA SER A 166 8.57 -4.00 -3.16
C SER A 166 7.22 -3.28 -3.26
N THR A 167 7.17 -2.00 -2.88
CA THR A 167 5.97 -1.18 -3.04
C THR A 167 5.84 -0.62 -4.47
N PRO A 168 4.61 -0.29 -4.90
CA PRO A 168 4.35 0.35 -6.19
C PRO A 168 4.79 1.83 -6.26
N SER A 169 5.35 2.38 -5.18
CA SER A 169 5.81 3.77 -5.19
C SER A 169 6.85 3.98 -6.30
N GLN A 170 6.67 5.02 -7.10
CA GLN A 170 7.58 5.38 -8.19
C GLN A 170 8.78 6.19 -7.67
N GLU A 171 9.13 6.06 -6.40
CA GLU A 171 10.23 6.83 -5.82
C GLU A 171 11.55 6.11 -6.14
N PHE A 172 12.47 6.85 -6.77
CA PHE A 172 13.75 6.34 -7.25
C PHE A 172 14.94 6.83 -6.42
N SER A 173 14.71 7.56 -5.31
CA SER A 173 15.77 8.09 -4.45
C SER A 173 15.78 7.41 -3.08
N SER A 174 17.00 7.16 -2.61
CA SER A 174 17.28 6.52 -1.33
C SER A 174 17.37 7.50 -0.16
N GLU A 175 17.15 8.80 -0.39
CA GLU A 175 17.16 9.83 0.66
C GLU A 175 16.17 9.55 1.79
N ARG A 176 14.95 9.12 1.47
CA ARG A 176 13.90 8.81 2.45
C ARG A 176 14.25 7.57 3.29
N ILE A 177 14.96 6.63 2.69
CA ILE A 177 15.38 5.39 3.32
C ILE A 177 16.53 5.66 4.29
N ARG A 178 17.49 6.49 3.88
CA ARG A 178 18.54 6.99 4.77
C ARG A 178 17.97 7.78 5.93
N TYR A 179 16.98 8.64 5.67
CA TYR A 179 16.26 9.32 6.75
C TYR A 179 15.57 8.34 7.69
N PHE A 180 14.82 7.37 7.16
CA PHE A 180 14.09 6.41 8.01
C PHE A 180 15.04 5.55 8.85
N ASN A 181 16.15 5.10 8.27
CA ASN A 181 17.18 4.38 8.99
C ASN A 181 17.83 5.24 10.08
N ALA A 182 18.22 6.48 9.77
CA ALA A 182 18.70 7.46 10.74
C ALA A 182 17.70 7.70 11.87
N PHE A 183 16.41 7.77 11.55
CA PHE A 183 15.31 7.96 12.49
C PHE A 183 15.16 6.77 13.46
N ILE A 184 15.30 5.53 12.95
CA ILE A 184 15.34 4.31 13.78
C ILE A 184 16.58 4.34 14.68
N HIS A 185 17.75 4.70 14.16
CA HIS A 185 18.99 4.85 14.93
C HIS A 185 18.89 5.93 16.01
N ALA A 186 18.08 6.96 15.82
CA ALA A 186 17.78 7.99 16.81
C ALA A 186 16.69 7.60 17.83
N ASN A 187 16.21 6.35 17.78
CA ASN A 187 15.14 5.84 18.63
C ASN A 187 13.80 6.57 18.43
N LEU A 188 13.45 6.82 17.16
CA LEU A 188 12.14 7.33 16.73
C LEU A 188 11.72 8.63 17.46
N PRO A 189 12.58 9.67 17.48
CA PRO A 189 12.30 10.86 18.26
C PRO A 189 10.99 11.54 17.82
N GLY A 190 10.18 11.94 18.80
CA GLY A 190 8.90 12.59 18.57
C GLY A 190 7.74 11.65 18.21
N ILE A 191 7.97 10.32 18.15
CA ILE A 191 6.89 9.35 17.95
C ILE A 191 6.38 8.87 19.30
N ASN A 192 5.24 9.44 19.74
CA ASN A 192 4.61 9.03 20.99
C ASN A 192 3.47 8.04 20.73
N THR A 193 2.80 8.18 19.60
CA THR A 193 1.58 7.45 19.24
C THR A 193 1.73 6.66 17.93
N VAL A 194 0.75 5.80 17.62
CA VAL A 194 0.70 5.12 16.31
C VAL A 194 0.38 6.12 15.21
N GLN A 195 -0.47 7.11 15.51
CA GLN A 195 -0.77 8.20 14.59
C GLN A 195 0.49 8.99 14.19
N ASP A 196 1.35 9.36 15.15
CA ASP A 196 2.61 10.06 14.85
C ASP A 196 3.50 9.23 13.92
N TYR A 197 3.56 7.92 14.18
CA TYR A 197 4.34 6.99 13.37
C TYR A 197 3.80 6.90 11.94
N VAL A 198 2.49 6.73 11.77
CA VAL A 198 1.85 6.70 10.44
C VAL A 198 2.05 8.02 9.69
N ALA A 199 1.91 9.17 10.36
CA ALA A 199 2.19 10.47 9.76
C ALA A 199 3.66 10.57 9.29
N ARG A 200 4.61 10.06 10.09
CA ARG A 200 6.02 10.01 9.70
C ARG A 200 6.25 9.11 8.48
N LEU A 201 5.60 7.94 8.41
CA LEU A 201 5.70 7.07 7.23
C LEU A 201 5.16 7.76 5.98
N GLN A 202 4.06 8.52 6.12
CA GLN A 202 3.49 9.31 5.03
C GLN A 202 4.42 10.40 4.55
N ASP A 203 5.05 11.16 5.45
CA ASP A 203 6.07 12.16 5.08
C ASP A 203 7.23 11.53 4.30
N LEU A 204 7.60 10.31 4.67
CA LEU A 204 8.68 9.54 4.06
C LEU A 204 8.25 8.75 2.83
N HIS A 205 6.98 8.83 2.41
CA HIS A 205 6.41 8.05 1.29
C HIS A 205 6.59 6.53 1.46
N ILE A 206 6.65 6.04 2.69
CA ILE A 206 6.68 4.60 2.96
C ILE A 206 5.26 4.08 2.76
N GLY A 207 5.09 3.29 1.70
CA GLY A 207 3.78 3.11 1.05
C GLY A 207 2.71 2.37 1.84
N HIS A 208 3.05 1.66 2.92
CA HIS A 208 2.07 0.87 3.65
C HIS A 208 2.31 0.82 5.16
N PHE A 209 1.25 0.44 5.88
CA PHE A 209 1.25 0.18 7.31
C PHE A 209 0.26 -0.95 7.62
N GLN A 210 0.60 -1.85 8.53
CA GLN A 210 -0.28 -2.96 8.91
C GLN A 210 -0.73 -2.82 10.37
N TYR A 211 -2.05 -2.86 10.58
CA TYR A 211 -2.66 -2.70 11.89
C TYR A 211 -3.78 -3.73 12.10
N ASN A 212 -3.67 -4.57 13.13
CA ASN A 212 -4.64 -5.64 13.42
C ASN A 212 -4.99 -6.55 12.22
N GLY A 213 -4.06 -6.76 11.27
CA GLY A 213 -4.32 -7.55 10.05
C GLY A 213 -4.87 -6.75 8.86
N LEU A 214 -5.11 -5.45 9.04
CA LEU A 214 -5.42 -4.52 7.96
C LEU A 214 -4.13 -4.02 7.33
N MET A 215 -3.88 -4.30 6.05
CA MET A 215 -2.81 -3.66 5.28
C MET A 215 -3.36 -2.38 4.64
N LEU A 216 -2.87 -1.24 5.11
CA LEU A 216 -3.23 0.07 4.62
C LEU A 216 -2.15 0.60 3.71
N PHE A 217 -2.57 1.17 2.58
CA PHE A 217 -1.70 2.02 1.79
C PHE A 217 -1.74 3.43 2.36
N LEU A 218 -0.56 4.01 2.55
CA LEU A 218 -0.39 5.30 3.20
C LEU A 218 -0.37 6.47 2.23
N GLY A 219 -0.33 6.18 0.94
CA GLY A 219 -0.43 7.15 -0.15
C GLY A 219 0.07 6.57 -1.46
N SER A 220 0.02 7.38 -2.51
CA SER A 220 0.52 7.05 -3.83
C SER A 220 1.04 8.28 -4.55
N THR A 221 1.85 8.06 -5.58
CA THR A 221 2.30 9.12 -6.47
C THR A 221 1.27 9.32 -7.58
N ASN A 222 0.82 10.55 -7.82
CA ASN A 222 -0.09 10.88 -8.91
C ASN A 222 0.63 10.92 -10.27
N ALA A 223 -0.11 11.15 -11.36
CA ALA A 223 0.44 11.23 -12.72
C ALA A 223 1.51 12.32 -12.92
N ASN A 224 1.58 13.32 -12.03
CA ASN A 224 2.59 14.39 -12.06
C ASN A 224 3.85 14.05 -11.26
N GLY A 225 3.92 12.87 -10.61
CA GLY A 225 5.03 12.54 -9.72
C GLY A 225 4.86 13.07 -8.29
N GLU A 226 3.71 13.63 -7.93
CA GLU A 226 3.47 14.18 -6.59
C GLU A 226 2.87 13.12 -5.66
N TRP A 227 3.36 13.05 -4.43
CA TRP A 227 2.81 12.16 -3.43
C TRP A 227 1.52 12.68 -2.82
N ILE A 228 0.52 11.80 -2.72
CA ILE A 228 -0.78 12.05 -2.13
C ILE A 228 -0.96 11.07 -0.97
N SER A 229 -0.91 11.60 0.26
CA SER A 229 -1.11 10.81 1.47
C SER A 229 -2.57 10.35 1.60
N ALA A 230 -2.73 9.09 2.04
CA ALA A 230 -4.00 8.54 2.46
C ALA A 230 -4.53 9.23 3.72
N ILE A 231 -5.83 9.39 3.83
CA ILE A 231 -6.43 9.77 5.11
C ILE A 231 -6.51 8.51 5.97
N VAL A 232 -5.83 8.52 7.12
CA VAL A 232 -5.95 7.49 8.15
C VAL A 232 -6.41 8.19 9.44
N GLY A 233 -7.60 7.82 9.91
CA GLY A 233 -8.22 8.39 11.10
C GLY A 233 -8.06 7.46 12.30
N PHE A 234 -7.74 8.06 13.44
CA PHE A 234 -7.56 7.36 14.72
C PHE A 234 -8.59 7.87 15.74
N ASP A 235 -9.03 6.99 16.64
CA ASP A 235 -9.75 7.40 17.86
C ASP A 235 -8.78 7.80 18.99
N ASN A 236 -9.33 8.14 20.16
CA ASN A 236 -8.54 8.54 21.33
C ASN A 236 -7.65 7.41 21.87
N ASP A 237 -8.02 6.16 21.62
CA ASP A 237 -7.30 4.96 22.05
C ASP A 237 -6.29 4.49 20.98
N GLN A 238 -6.05 5.29 19.95
CA GLN A 238 -5.12 5.02 18.84
C GLN A 238 -5.53 3.83 17.96
N ASN A 239 -6.82 3.48 17.95
CA ASN A 239 -7.35 2.51 16.98
C ASN A 239 -7.64 3.21 15.66
N ILE A 240 -7.35 2.52 14.56
CA ILE A 240 -7.75 2.99 13.23
C ILE A 240 -9.27 2.86 13.10
N VAL A 241 -9.94 4.00 12.96
CA VAL A 241 -11.40 4.09 12.78
C VAL A 241 -11.80 4.53 11.39
N GLN A 242 -10.83 4.98 10.58
CA GLN A 242 -11.06 5.39 9.21
C GLN A 242 -9.80 5.17 8.36
N ALA A 243 -9.99 4.73 7.13
CA ALA A 243 -8.93 4.76 6.12
C ALA A 243 -9.51 5.04 4.73
N ASN A 244 -8.81 5.83 3.93
CA ASN A 244 -9.07 5.90 2.50
C ASN A 244 -8.59 4.61 1.82
N LEU A 245 -9.25 4.27 0.72
CA LEU A 245 -8.88 3.16 -0.13
C LEU A 245 -8.07 3.67 -1.32
N PHE A 246 -6.98 2.97 -1.60
CA PHE A 246 -6.05 3.28 -2.68
C PHE A 246 -5.90 2.09 -3.61
N ALA A 247 -5.26 2.31 -4.76
CA ALA A 247 -4.79 1.23 -5.61
C ALA A 247 -3.61 0.48 -4.93
N PHE A 248 -3.31 -0.74 -5.40
CA PHE A 248 -2.43 -1.74 -4.75
C PHE A 248 -2.84 -2.22 -3.37
N GLN A 249 -3.96 -1.76 -2.86
CA GLN A 249 -4.39 -2.11 -1.54
C GLN A 249 -5.13 -3.43 -1.51
N MET A 250 -4.74 -4.25 -0.53
CA MET A 250 -5.43 -5.47 -0.18
C MET A 250 -5.84 -5.40 1.30
N ILE A 251 -7.13 -5.52 1.55
CA ILE A 251 -7.67 -5.68 2.89
C ILE A 251 -8.27 -7.08 2.93
N ASN A 252 -7.86 -7.90 3.88
CA ASN A 252 -8.46 -9.20 4.10
C ASN A 252 -8.86 -9.30 5.57
N ARG A 253 -10.17 -9.28 5.82
CA ARG A 253 -10.77 -9.38 7.14
C ARG A 253 -11.88 -10.43 7.09
N PRO A 254 -12.26 -11.00 8.24
CA PRO A 254 -13.51 -11.74 8.32
C PRO A 254 -14.62 -10.90 7.70
N TYR A 255 -15.28 -11.47 6.71
CA TYR A 255 -16.43 -10.90 6.03
C TYR A 255 -16.18 -9.70 5.10
N PHE A 256 -14.93 -9.31 4.87
CA PHE A 256 -14.57 -8.22 3.95
C PHE A 256 -13.19 -8.42 3.36
N THR A 257 -13.15 -8.62 2.04
CA THR A 257 -11.91 -8.63 1.26
C THR A 257 -11.97 -7.54 0.22
N TYR A 258 -11.05 -6.58 0.24
CA TYR A 258 -10.85 -5.62 -0.84
C TYR A 258 -9.49 -5.89 -1.48
N SER A 259 -9.41 -5.82 -2.81
CA SER A 259 -8.15 -5.99 -3.54
C SER A 259 -8.16 -5.13 -4.79
N CYS A 260 -7.30 -4.12 -4.85
CA CYS A 260 -7.04 -3.40 -6.10
C CYS A 260 -5.56 -3.49 -6.46
N MET A 261 -5.24 -3.84 -7.70
CA MET A 261 -3.87 -4.11 -8.15
C MET A 261 -3.39 -3.19 -9.29
N GLU A 262 -4.06 -2.05 -9.51
CA GLU A 262 -3.84 -1.21 -10.68
C GLU A 262 -2.86 -0.05 -10.45
N LYS A 263 -1.89 0.13 -11.37
CA LYS A 263 -0.76 1.09 -11.29
C LYS A 263 -1.15 2.56 -11.41
N ASP A 264 -2.20 2.84 -12.17
CA ASP A 264 -2.43 4.17 -12.75
C ASP A 264 -3.72 4.82 -12.26
N VAL A 265 -4.29 4.34 -11.15
CA VAL A 265 -5.61 4.78 -10.68
C VAL A 265 -5.52 6.02 -9.80
N THR A 266 -6.59 6.81 -9.87
CA THR A 266 -6.90 7.90 -8.95
C THR A 266 -6.60 7.53 -7.50
N PRO A 267 -6.01 8.47 -6.73
CA PRO A 267 -5.50 8.23 -5.37
C PRO A 267 -6.61 7.89 -4.37
N ASN A 268 -7.87 8.18 -4.65
CA ASN A 268 -8.94 7.88 -3.71
C ASN A 268 -10.01 7.02 -4.38
N LEU A 269 -10.07 5.76 -3.97
CA LEU A 269 -11.07 4.79 -4.41
C LEU A 269 -12.27 4.73 -3.47
N GLY A 270 -12.19 5.41 -2.34
CA GLY A 270 -13.25 5.43 -1.35
C GLY A 270 -12.70 5.52 0.06
N LYS A 271 -13.58 5.25 1.01
CA LYS A 271 -13.31 5.34 2.43
C LYS A 271 -13.96 4.17 3.14
N ILE A 272 -13.22 3.60 4.08
CA ILE A 272 -13.76 2.69 5.07
C ILE A 272 -13.80 3.36 6.44
N THR A 273 -14.77 2.98 7.25
CA THR A 273 -14.76 3.24 8.69
C THR A 273 -14.77 1.93 9.45
N LEU A 274 -14.08 1.90 10.58
CA LEU A 274 -13.92 0.71 11.40
C LEU A 274 -14.39 1.01 12.83
N ASN A 275 -14.83 -0.02 13.55
CA ASN A 275 -15.03 0.09 15.00
C ASN A 275 -13.69 -0.07 15.74
N ALA A 276 -13.70 0.06 17.08
CA ALA A 276 -12.50 -0.09 17.90
C ALA A 276 -11.83 -1.48 17.81
N LYS A 277 -12.54 -2.52 17.35
CA LYS A 277 -11.99 -3.87 17.09
C LYS A 277 -11.39 -3.99 15.67
N GLY A 278 -11.47 -2.95 14.86
CA GLY A 278 -11.07 -2.94 13.46
C GLY A 278 -12.05 -3.66 12.53
N GLU A 279 -13.29 -3.91 12.97
CA GLU A 279 -14.34 -4.49 12.12
C GLU A 279 -14.97 -3.38 11.26
N LEU A 280 -15.39 -3.73 10.04
CA LEU A 280 -15.90 -2.77 9.07
C LEU A 280 -17.28 -2.24 9.48
N LEU A 281 -17.40 -0.92 9.64
CA LEU A 281 -18.67 -0.25 9.92
C LEU A 281 -19.28 0.39 8.68
N SER A 282 -18.46 0.93 7.78
CA SER A 282 -18.94 1.44 6.51
C SER A 282 -17.90 1.36 5.40
N PHE A 283 -18.39 1.28 4.18
CA PHE A 283 -17.63 1.34 2.95
C PHE A 283 -18.32 2.34 2.01
N ASP A 284 -17.61 3.41 1.68
CA ASP A 284 -18.04 4.53 0.84
C ASP A 284 -17.12 4.58 -0.38
N ALA A 285 -17.55 4.00 -1.49
CA ALA A 285 -16.77 3.92 -2.71
C ALA A 285 -16.93 5.17 -3.57
N ASP A 286 -15.80 5.70 -4.03
CA ASP A 286 -15.75 6.84 -4.94
C ASP A 286 -16.19 6.42 -6.37
N PRO A 287 -16.84 7.29 -7.16
CA PRO A 287 -17.15 7.04 -8.56
C PRO A 287 -15.96 6.60 -9.42
N ALA A 288 -14.75 7.02 -9.06
CA ALA A 288 -13.52 6.62 -9.74
C ALA A 288 -13.16 5.14 -9.56
N PHE A 289 -13.87 4.41 -8.67
CA PHE A 289 -13.76 2.96 -8.50
C PHE A 289 -14.24 2.17 -9.73
N VAL A 290 -15.11 2.75 -10.56
CA VAL A 290 -15.89 2.06 -11.60
C VAL A 290 -15.10 1.65 -12.85
N PRO A 291 -14.24 2.52 -13.44
CA PRO A 291 -13.67 2.22 -14.75
C PRO A 291 -12.54 1.18 -14.71
N THR A 292 -12.10 0.81 -13.51
CA THR A 292 -10.86 0.08 -13.28
C THR A 292 -11.10 -1.42 -13.21
N PHE A 293 -11.01 -2.10 -14.36
CA PHE A 293 -11.13 -3.56 -14.46
C PHE A 293 -10.12 -4.33 -13.59
N SER A 294 -9.12 -3.66 -13.03
CA SER A 294 -8.06 -4.22 -12.17
C SER A 294 -8.26 -3.99 -10.67
N CYS A 295 -9.30 -3.28 -10.25
CA CYS A 295 -9.77 -3.33 -8.88
C CYS A 295 -10.86 -4.39 -8.77
N ALA A 296 -10.62 -5.45 -8.00
CA ALA A 296 -11.71 -6.31 -7.59
C ALA A 296 -12.59 -5.49 -6.64
N LEU A 297 -13.89 -5.51 -6.90
CA LEU A 297 -14.85 -4.99 -5.94
C LEU A 297 -14.65 -5.67 -4.59
N PRO A 298 -14.90 -4.99 -3.47
CA PRO A 298 -14.80 -5.64 -2.20
C PRO A 298 -15.76 -6.83 -2.14
N GLU A 299 -15.21 -7.99 -1.85
CA GLU A 299 -15.92 -9.22 -1.58
C GLU A 299 -16.40 -9.18 -0.12
N PHE A 300 -17.71 -9.11 0.09
CA PHE A 300 -18.34 -9.18 1.41
C PHE A 300 -18.87 -10.59 1.70
N GLU A 301 -18.03 -11.49 2.21
CA GLU A 301 -18.52 -12.82 2.60
C GLU A 301 -19.31 -12.74 3.91
N TYR A 302 -20.58 -13.15 4.01
CA TYR A 302 -21.27 -13.18 5.31
C TYR A 302 -21.74 -14.59 5.63
N SER A 303 -21.42 -15.06 6.84
CA SER A 303 -21.88 -16.35 7.35
C SER A 303 -22.35 -16.21 8.80
N HIS A 304 -23.66 -16.02 8.97
CA HIS A 304 -24.33 -16.38 10.20
C HIS A 304 -25.74 -16.90 9.89
N ASN A 305 -25.87 -18.22 9.91
CA ASN A 305 -27.04 -19.11 9.93
C ASN A 305 -28.39 -18.76 9.26
N ASP A 306 -28.78 -17.54 8.85
CA ASP A 306 -30.10 -17.32 8.21
C ASP A 306 -30.26 -16.05 7.32
N ALA A 307 -29.22 -15.23 7.07
CA ALA A 307 -29.32 -14.14 6.09
C ALA A 307 -28.08 -14.12 5.19
N LYS A 308 -28.28 -14.29 3.88
CA LYS A 308 -27.22 -14.18 2.85
C LYS A 308 -27.39 -12.86 2.11
N PHE A 309 -26.28 -12.19 1.84
CA PHE A 309 -26.21 -11.13 0.85
C PHE A 309 -25.83 -11.79 -0.49
N GLU A 310 -26.58 -11.54 -1.56
CA GLU A 310 -26.26 -12.07 -2.89
C GLU A 310 -26.24 -10.91 -3.91
N VAL A 311 -25.17 -10.80 -4.70
CA VAL A 311 -25.07 -9.83 -5.79
C VAL A 311 -25.08 -10.55 -7.14
N THR A 312 -26.10 -10.34 -7.95
CA THR A 312 -26.26 -10.96 -9.27
C THR A 312 -26.07 -9.91 -10.37
N GLY A 313 -25.29 -10.25 -11.41
CA GLY A 313 -24.91 -9.32 -12.49
C GLY A 313 -23.59 -9.67 -13.17
N THR A 314 -22.59 -10.12 -12.38
CA THR A 314 -21.38 -10.86 -12.83
C THR A 314 -20.90 -11.95 -11.83
N ARG A 315 -21.81 -12.40 -10.96
CA ARG A 315 -21.75 -13.52 -9.99
C ARG A 315 -20.60 -13.51 -8.97
N TRP A 316 -20.94 -13.04 -7.77
CA TRP A 316 -20.19 -13.16 -6.52
C TRP A 316 -20.85 -14.27 -5.69
N MET A 317 -20.07 -15.23 -5.19
CA MET A 317 -20.58 -16.29 -4.30
C MET A 317 -19.92 -16.14 -2.94
N PHE A 318 -20.73 -15.81 -1.93
CA PHE A 318 -20.30 -15.77 -0.54
C PHE A 318 -20.71 -17.09 0.11
N GLY A 319 -19.73 -17.96 0.36
CA GLY A 319 -19.99 -19.30 0.85
C GLY A 319 -18.87 -19.76 1.77
N ALA A 320 -19.24 -20.12 3.00
CA ALA A 320 -18.30 -20.72 3.94
C ALA A 320 -17.64 -21.96 3.33
N GLY A 321 -16.36 -21.85 2.97
CA GLY A 321 -15.47 -23.00 2.81
C GLY A 321 -14.79 -23.23 1.46
N GLU A 322 -14.96 -22.37 0.44
CA GLU A 322 -14.17 -22.48 -0.80
C GLU A 322 -13.54 -21.14 -1.19
N MET A 323 -12.29 -21.18 -1.67
CA MET A 323 -11.55 -19.97 -2.04
C MET A 323 -12.34 -19.13 -3.06
N PRO A 324 -12.43 -17.81 -2.87
CA PRO A 324 -13.07 -16.91 -3.82
C PRO A 324 -12.53 -17.11 -5.23
N THR A 325 -13.43 -17.31 -6.18
CA THR A 325 -13.05 -17.29 -7.59
C THR A 325 -13.09 -15.84 -8.06
N LEU A 326 -11.92 -15.25 -8.30
CA LEU A 326 -11.78 -13.91 -8.89
C LEU A 326 -12.55 -13.88 -10.23
N VAL A 327 -13.72 -13.23 -10.26
CA VAL A 327 -14.41 -12.97 -11.52
C VAL A 327 -13.89 -11.66 -12.07
N ALA A 328 -12.90 -11.75 -12.97
CA ALA A 328 -12.54 -10.63 -13.82
C ALA A 328 -13.82 -10.15 -14.54
N GLY A 329 -14.25 -8.92 -14.26
CA GLY A 329 -15.50 -8.39 -14.77
C GLY A 329 -15.52 -8.40 -16.29
N ALA A 330 -16.30 -9.30 -16.89
CA ALA A 330 -16.84 -9.02 -18.21
C ALA A 330 -17.69 -7.74 -18.12
N PRO A 331 -17.74 -6.88 -19.14
CA PRO A 331 -18.58 -5.69 -19.13
C PRO A 331 -20.01 -6.11 -18.76
N ALA A 332 -20.54 -5.51 -17.70
CA ALA A 332 -21.87 -5.84 -17.22
C ALA A 332 -22.87 -5.48 -18.33
N THR A 333 -23.44 -6.49 -18.98
CA THR A 333 -24.54 -6.30 -19.94
C THR A 333 -25.90 -6.32 -19.25
N ARG A 334 -25.90 -6.44 -17.91
CA ARG A 334 -27.08 -6.54 -17.06
C ARG A 334 -26.92 -5.60 -15.87
N ASN A 335 -28.04 -5.06 -15.42
CA ASN A 335 -28.11 -4.29 -14.18
C ASN A 335 -27.63 -5.17 -13.02
N ILE A 336 -26.83 -4.61 -12.14
CA ILE A 336 -26.39 -5.30 -10.93
C ILE A 336 -27.52 -5.22 -9.91
N GLU A 337 -27.93 -6.38 -9.43
CA GLU A 337 -28.94 -6.56 -8.39
C GLU A 337 -28.25 -7.03 -7.11
N ILE A 338 -28.62 -6.41 -6.00
CA ILE A 338 -28.19 -6.76 -4.65
C ILE A 338 -29.40 -7.29 -3.92
N THR A 339 -29.33 -8.52 -3.41
CA THR A 339 -30.39 -9.13 -2.61
C THR A 339 -29.95 -9.19 -1.14
N TYR A 340 -30.76 -8.65 -0.24
CA TYR A 340 -30.56 -8.74 1.21
C TYR A 340 -31.90 -8.93 1.91
N GLY A 341 -32.03 -10.01 2.67
CA GLY A 341 -33.32 -10.42 3.24
C GLY A 341 -34.36 -10.65 2.14
N SER A 342 -35.47 -9.93 2.19
CA SER A 342 -36.53 -9.97 1.17
C SER A 342 -36.48 -8.83 0.15
N ASN A 343 -35.47 -7.97 0.20
CA ASN A 343 -35.34 -6.82 -0.70
C ASN A 343 -34.33 -7.08 -1.81
N VAL A 344 -34.66 -6.61 -3.00
CA VAL A 344 -33.75 -6.49 -4.14
C VAL A 344 -33.48 -5.01 -4.35
N PHE A 345 -32.21 -4.62 -4.32
CA PHE A 345 -31.70 -3.28 -4.60
C PHE A 345 -31.02 -3.28 -5.96
N GLN A 346 -31.32 -2.30 -6.81
CA GLN A 346 -30.76 -2.23 -8.15
C GLN A 346 -30.49 -0.78 -8.58
N SER A 347 -29.52 -0.60 -9.47
CA SER A 347 -29.27 0.69 -10.13
C SER A 347 -29.57 0.55 -11.61
N PRO A 348 -30.83 0.75 -12.06
CA PRO A 348 -31.25 0.40 -13.43
C PRO A 348 -30.63 1.29 -14.52
N SER A 349 -30.01 2.42 -14.13
CA SER A 349 -29.41 3.38 -15.06
C SER A 349 -27.91 3.17 -15.24
N TYR A 350 -27.30 2.30 -14.45
CA TYR A 350 -25.88 1.99 -14.53
C TYR A 350 -25.74 0.47 -14.59
N PRO A 351 -25.28 -0.10 -15.72
CA PRO A 351 -24.93 -1.52 -15.75
C PRO A 351 -23.83 -1.85 -14.72
N GLU A 352 -23.09 -0.84 -14.27
CA GLU A 352 -22.04 -0.92 -13.25
C GLU A 352 -22.59 -0.55 -11.85
N LEU A 353 -22.06 -1.18 -10.80
CA LEU A 353 -22.59 -1.10 -9.43
C LEU A 353 -22.39 0.29 -8.81
N PHE A 354 -21.46 1.08 -9.34
CA PHE A 354 -21.22 2.44 -8.88
C PHE A 354 -21.46 3.39 -10.05
N PRO A 355 -22.30 4.42 -9.84
CA PRO A 355 -22.49 5.44 -10.83
C PRO A 355 -21.20 6.25 -11.01
N THR A 356 -20.90 6.62 -12.26
CA THR A 356 -19.72 7.44 -12.64
C THR A 356 -19.68 8.85 -12.04
N ARG A 357 -20.65 9.21 -11.19
CA ARG A 357 -20.81 10.56 -10.63
C ARG A 357 -21.20 10.60 -9.16
N GLN A 358 -21.52 9.48 -8.52
CA GLN A 358 -22.02 9.48 -7.15
C GLN A 358 -21.44 8.29 -6.37
N ASN A 359 -21.19 8.50 -5.09
CA ASN A 359 -20.63 7.47 -4.25
C ASN A 359 -21.64 6.35 -3.99
N THR A 360 -21.11 5.14 -3.78
CA THR A 360 -21.87 4.01 -3.26
C THR A 360 -21.51 3.80 -1.80
N LEU A 361 -22.52 3.72 -0.93
CA LEU A 361 -22.37 3.56 0.50
C LEU A 361 -22.97 2.24 0.97
N PHE A 362 -22.23 1.53 1.82
CA PHE A 362 -22.72 0.43 2.63
C PHE A 362 -22.39 0.71 4.09
N ARG A 363 -23.35 0.53 5.00
CA ARG A 363 -23.09 0.54 6.45
C ARG A 363 -23.56 -0.71 7.13
N PHE A 364 -22.81 -1.12 8.13
CA PHE A 364 -22.99 -2.34 8.88
C PHE A 364 -23.14 -2.04 10.38
N ASP A 365 -23.90 -2.89 11.07
CA ASP A 365 -23.87 -2.92 12.54
C ASP A 365 -22.66 -3.72 13.08
N GLU A 366 -22.52 -3.82 14.40
CA GLU A 366 -21.44 -4.59 15.05
C GLU A 366 -21.49 -6.10 14.76
N LYS A 367 -22.59 -6.61 14.22
CA LYS A 367 -22.76 -8.01 13.81
C LYS A 367 -22.59 -8.18 12.30
N MET A 368 -22.12 -7.15 11.59
CA MET A 368 -21.98 -7.12 10.14
C MET A 368 -23.31 -7.25 9.37
N ASN A 369 -24.45 -6.90 9.99
CA ASN A 369 -25.71 -6.78 9.26
C ASN A 369 -25.73 -5.46 8.50
N LEU A 370 -26.17 -5.49 7.24
CA LEU A 370 -26.35 -4.29 6.45
C LEU A 370 -27.52 -3.46 7.02
N VAL A 371 -27.22 -2.25 7.49
CA VAL A 371 -28.21 -1.33 8.09
C VAL A 371 -28.48 -0.12 7.21
N GLU A 372 -27.63 0.16 6.23
CA GLU A 372 -27.81 1.27 5.30
C GLU A 372 -27.13 0.97 3.96
N ILE A 373 -27.82 1.29 2.86
CA ILE A 373 -27.29 1.13 1.50
C ILE A 373 -27.61 2.35 0.64
N GLY A 374 -26.65 2.80 -0.15
CA GLY A 374 -26.83 3.82 -1.19
C GLY A 374 -26.07 3.41 -2.45
N LEU A 375 -26.75 3.26 -3.58
CA LEU A 375 -26.13 2.88 -4.86
C LEU A 375 -25.99 4.06 -5.83
N GLY A 376 -25.92 5.26 -5.26
CA GLY A 376 -25.99 6.55 -5.94
C GLY A 376 -27.36 6.82 -6.58
N GLY A 377 -27.92 8.01 -6.33
CA GLY A 377 -29.18 8.45 -6.91
C GLY A 377 -30.25 8.56 -5.85
N SER A 378 -31.52 8.60 -6.27
CA SER A 378 -32.66 8.63 -5.35
C SER A 378 -33.29 7.25 -5.27
N PRO A 379 -33.37 6.64 -4.07
CA PRO A 379 -34.01 5.35 -3.90
C PRO A 379 -35.53 5.49 -4.05
N CYS A 380 -36.14 4.56 -4.76
CA CYS A 380 -37.58 4.41 -4.84
C CYS A 380 -37.97 2.93 -4.91
N LYS A 381 -39.15 2.59 -4.42
CA LYS A 381 -39.70 1.23 -4.42
C LYS A 381 -40.59 1.02 -5.64
N ARG A 382 -40.24 0.07 -6.49
CA ARG A 382 -41.02 -0.28 -7.68
C ARG A 382 -42.36 -0.91 -7.27
N PRO A 383 -43.50 -0.41 -7.77
CA PRO A 383 -44.80 -1.00 -7.47
C PRO A 383 -44.99 -2.44 -7.99
N SER A 384 -44.29 -2.81 -9.06
CA SER A 384 -44.47 -4.10 -9.75
C SER A 384 -43.98 -5.30 -8.95
N ASP A 385 -42.83 -5.16 -8.30
CA ASP A 385 -42.10 -6.27 -7.66
C ASP A 385 -41.58 -5.91 -6.26
N GLY A 386 -41.76 -4.66 -5.82
CA GLY A 386 -41.27 -4.18 -4.54
C GLY A 386 -39.76 -3.96 -4.47
N ALA A 387 -39.02 -4.14 -5.57
CA ALA A 387 -37.58 -3.89 -5.60
C ALA A 387 -37.27 -2.40 -5.45
N ILE A 388 -36.13 -2.09 -4.86
CA ILE A 388 -35.67 -0.73 -4.59
C ILE A 388 -34.71 -0.33 -5.70
N SER A 389 -35.10 0.66 -6.48
CA SER A 389 -34.30 1.21 -7.58
C SER A 389 -33.65 2.51 -7.16
N PHE A 390 -32.38 2.69 -7.48
CA PHE A 390 -31.68 3.95 -7.33
C PHE A 390 -31.67 4.68 -8.67
N LEU A 391 -32.53 5.69 -8.80
CA LEU A 391 -32.66 6.46 -10.04
C LEU A 391 -31.65 7.63 -10.04
N PRO A 392 -31.01 7.95 -11.18
CA PRO A 392 -30.13 9.11 -11.28
C PRO A 392 -30.81 10.37 -10.76
N ASN A 393 -30.12 11.14 -9.93
CA ASN A 393 -30.61 12.42 -9.45
C ASN A 393 -29.70 13.56 -9.94
N HIS A 394 -30.32 14.69 -10.29
CA HIS A 394 -29.57 15.86 -10.78
C HIS A 394 -28.75 16.53 -9.68
N LEU A 395 -29.09 16.29 -8.41
CA LEU A 395 -28.44 16.90 -7.25
C LEU A 395 -27.10 16.26 -6.90
N GLN A 396 -26.73 15.13 -7.53
CA GLN A 396 -25.50 14.39 -7.23
C GLN A 396 -25.36 13.99 -5.75
N GLN A 397 -26.49 13.87 -5.05
CA GLN A 397 -26.51 13.44 -3.66
C GLN A 397 -26.62 11.92 -3.61
N THR A 398 -25.75 11.27 -2.84
CA THR A 398 -25.93 9.87 -2.47
C THR A 398 -27.03 9.81 -1.42
N LEU A 399 -28.25 9.47 -1.85
CA LEU A 399 -29.33 9.15 -0.93
C LEU A 399 -29.26 7.67 -0.57
N THR A 400 -29.61 7.37 0.66
CA THR A 400 -29.46 6.05 1.26
C THR A 400 -30.82 5.48 1.68
N VAL A 401 -30.83 4.17 1.91
CA VAL A 401 -31.97 3.42 2.42
C VAL A 401 -31.54 2.72 3.69
N SER A 402 -32.20 3.04 4.80
CA SER A 402 -32.01 2.34 6.06
C SER A 402 -32.73 0.99 6.03
N ILE A 403 -32.06 -0.03 6.56
CA ILE A 403 -32.51 -1.42 6.62
C ILE A 403 -32.69 -1.82 8.08
N ASP A 404 -33.85 -2.39 8.41
CA ASP A 404 -34.13 -2.87 9.76
C ASP A 404 -33.47 -4.24 10.04
N GLN A 405 -33.56 -4.71 11.28
CA GLN A 405 -32.98 -6.00 11.70
C GLN A 405 -33.57 -7.21 10.98
N ALA A 406 -34.74 -7.09 10.34
CA ALA A 406 -35.35 -8.14 9.53
C ALA A 406 -34.92 -8.05 8.04
N GLY A 407 -33.97 -7.17 7.72
CA GLY A 407 -33.51 -6.92 6.36
C GLY A 407 -34.50 -6.11 5.53
N ARG A 408 -35.48 -5.43 6.15
CA ARG A 408 -36.50 -4.63 5.44
C ARG A 408 -36.06 -3.19 5.28
N ALA A 409 -36.13 -2.69 4.05
CA ALA A 409 -35.95 -1.27 3.79
C ALA A 409 -37.07 -0.43 4.42
N THR A 410 -36.69 0.67 5.05
CA THR A 410 -37.62 1.57 5.73
C THR A 410 -37.71 2.91 4.99
N HIS A 411 -38.91 3.51 4.98
CA HIS A 411 -39.15 4.87 4.45
C HIS A 411 -38.77 5.11 2.97
N VAL A 412 -38.86 4.09 2.10
CA VAL A 412 -38.58 4.24 0.66
C VAL A 412 -39.84 4.69 -0.10
N PRO A 413 -39.84 5.85 -0.79
CA PRO A 413 -41.00 6.32 -1.57
C PRO A 413 -41.27 5.42 -2.78
N ALA A 414 -42.49 5.41 -3.33
CA ALA A 414 -42.77 4.68 -4.57
C ALA A 414 -42.04 5.31 -5.78
N CYS A 415 -41.62 4.48 -6.74
CA CYS A 415 -41.12 4.98 -8.02
C CYS A 415 -42.29 5.54 -8.84
N TYR A 416 -42.10 6.72 -9.43
CA TYR A 416 -43.06 7.39 -10.31
C TYR A 416 -42.49 7.58 -11.71
#